data_AF-G9D4U9-F1
#
_entry.id   AF-G9D4U9-F1
#
_cell.length_a   1.000
_cell.length_b   1.000
_cell.length_c   1.000
_cell.angle_alpha   90.00
_cell.angle_beta   90.00
_cell.angle_gamma   90.00
#
_symmetry.space_group_name_H-M   'P 1'
#
loop_
_entity.id
_entity.type
_entity.pdbx_description
1 polymer ?
#
loop_
_entity_poly.entity_id
_entity_poly.type
_entity_poly.pdbx_seq_one_letter_code
_entity_poly.pdbx_strand_id
1 'polypeptide(L)'
;FQNIDFNNNEAAANEINQWVEAQTNNKIKDLVNPNSISGATRAILANAIYFKGNWKDQFSKYATQERDFHVSKDKKNKVQMMNRKGHYNYVESSDLNAQVLEIPYKGDQLSLVVALPREIDGLPALEEKLKDPSALDKALSSMSNIEVDVFLPKFKIETKTELKEVLQKMGINKLFTPGSARLDNLLEGEND
;
A
#
# COMPACT_ATOMS: atom_id res chain seq x y z
N PHE A 1 -7.65 1.69 23.05
CA PHE A 1 -8.95 1.27 22.49
C PHE A 1 -9.95 2.39 22.71
N GLN A 2 -10.91 2.57 21.81
CA GLN A 2 -11.98 3.54 21.95
C GLN A 2 -13.31 2.78 21.96
N ASN A 3 -14.14 3.05 22.95
CA ASN A 3 -15.46 2.44 23.07
C ASN A 3 -16.45 3.28 22.27
N ILE A 4 -17.20 2.63 21.38
CA ILE A 4 -18.14 3.28 20.45
C ILE A 4 -19.48 2.54 20.56
N ASP A 5 -20.58 3.28 20.59
CA ASP A 5 -21.92 2.69 20.57
C ASP A 5 -22.32 2.27 19.15
N PHE A 6 -22.23 0.97 18.87
CA PHE A 6 -22.59 0.40 17.57
C PHE A 6 -24.11 0.27 17.32
N ASN A 7 -24.97 0.56 18.32
CA ASN A 7 -26.42 0.55 18.09
C ASN A 7 -26.86 1.72 17.21
N ASN A 8 -26.12 2.83 17.24
CA ASN A 8 -26.26 3.93 16.29
C ASN A 8 -25.17 3.84 15.23
N ASN A 9 -25.46 3.11 14.16
CA ASN A 9 -24.51 2.83 13.09
C ASN A 9 -23.97 4.10 12.39
N GLU A 10 -24.80 5.11 12.18
CA GLU A 10 -24.38 6.39 11.58
C GLU A 10 -23.41 7.14 12.49
N ALA A 11 -23.75 7.27 13.78
CA ALA A 11 -22.87 7.93 14.74
C ALA A 11 -21.53 7.20 14.88
N ALA A 12 -21.57 5.87 15.01
CA ALA A 12 -20.37 5.03 15.12
C ALA A 12 -19.46 5.15 13.89
N ALA A 13 -20.03 5.08 12.68
CA ALA A 13 -19.25 5.23 11.45
C ALA A 13 -18.65 6.62 11.33
N ASN A 14 -19.40 7.67 11.68
CA ASN A 14 -18.90 9.04 11.68
C ASN A 14 -17.73 9.22 12.67
N GLU A 15 -17.83 8.68 13.88
CA GLU A 15 -16.76 8.76 14.88
C GLU A 15 -15.47 8.09 14.38
N ILE A 16 -15.57 6.89 13.80
CA ILE A 16 -14.42 6.18 13.21
C ILE A 16 -13.84 6.96 12.04
N ASN A 17 -14.69 7.45 11.12
CA ASN A 17 -14.23 8.17 9.93
C ASN A 17 -13.57 9.51 10.29
N GLN A 18 -14.10 10.25 11.27
CA GLN A 18 -13.48 11.49 11.76
C GLN A 18 -12.11 11.24 12.38
N TRP A 19 -11.97 10.15 13.15
CA TRP A 19 -10.67 9.76 13.68
C TRP A 19 -9.68 9.46 12.55
N VAL A 20 -10.08 8.67 11.54
CA VAL A 20 -9.25 8.35 10.36
C VAL A 20 -8.86 9.62 9.59
N GLU A 21 -9.81 10.53 9.36
CA GLU A 21 -9.55 11.80 8.69
C GLU A 21 -8.49 12.61 9.43
N ALA A 22 -8.62 12.74 10.74
CA ALA A 22 -7.65 13.45 11.57
C ALA A 22 -6.25 12.82 11.50
N GLN A 23 -6.15 11.48 11.58
CA GLN A 23 -4.87 10.77 11.52
C GLN A 23 -4.22 10.82 10.12
N THR A 24 -4.99 11.10 9.07
CA THR A 24 -4.53 11.06 7.68
C THR A 24 -4.45 12.43 7.04
N ASN A 25 -4.47 13.52 7.82
CA ASN A 25 -4.49 14.90 7.32
C ASN A 25 -5.63 15.14 6.31
N ASN A 26 -6.81 14.57 6.60
CA ASN A 26 -8.03 14.61 5.80
C ASN A 26 -7.87 13.98 4.40
N LYS A 27 -6.94 13.03 4.23
CA LYS A 27 -6.67 12.38 2.95
C LYS A 27 -7.45 11.09 2.75
N ILE A 28 -7.79 10.40 3.83
CA ILE A 28 -8.66 9.22 3.79
C ILE A 28 -9.95 9.59 4.51
N LYS A 29 -11.06 9.47 3.77
CA LYS A 29 -12.41 9.75 4.23
C LYS A 29 -13.26 8.49 4.07
N ASP A 30 -14.36 8.44 4.80
CA ASP A 30 -15.40 7.41 4.62
C ASP A 30 -14.85 5.97 4.63
N LEU A 31 -13.89 5.70 5.53
CA LEU A 31 -13.24 4.39 5.64
C LEU A 31 -14.28 3.30 5.97
N VAL A 32 -15.19 3.58 6.89
CA VAL A 32 -16.25 2.66 7.33
C VAL A 32 -17.61 3.17 6.83
N ASN A 33 -18.40 2.27 6.25
CA ASN A 33 -19.76 2.57 5.81
C ASN A 33 -20.73 2.30 6.97
N PRO A 34 -21.67 3.21 7.30
CA PRO A 34 -22.68 2.94 8.34
C PRO A 34 -23.44 1.62 8.15
N ASN A 35 -23.67 1.21 6.90
CA ASN A 35 -24.38 -0.04 6.58
C ASN A 35 -23.57 -1.30 6.90
N SER A 36 -22.25 -1.19 7.15
CA SER A 36 -21.43 -2.31 7.61
C SER A 36 -21.41 -2.48 9.13
N ILE A 37 -22.07 -1.58 9.88
CA ILE A 37 -22.17 -1.61 11.34
C ILE A 37 -23.60 -2.01 11.74
N SER A 38 -23.72 -2.87 12.75
CA SER A 38 -25.00 -3.25 13.35
C SER A 38 -24.87 -3.31 14.87
N GLY A 39 -25.98 -3.37 15.61
CA GLY A 39 -25.96 -3.60 17.06
C GLY A 39 -25.34 -4.94 17.48
N ALA A 40 -25.12 -5.86 16.53
CA ALA A 40 -24.38 -7.10 16.76
C ALA A 40 -22.86 -6.93 16.61
N THR A 41 -22.37 -5.80 16.10
CA THR A 41 -20.94 -5.48 16.02
C THR A 41 -20.35 -5.43 17.43
N ARG A 42 -19.18 -6.08 17.62
CA ARG A 42 -18.48 -6.15 18.91
C ARG A 42 -17.14 -5.42 18.90
N ALA A 43 -16.45 -5.44 17.77
CA ALA A 43 -15.20 -4.74 17.56
C ALA A 43 -15.00 -4.44 16.07
N ILE A 44 -14.31 -3.35 15.78
CA ILE A 44 -13.86 -2.98 14.43
C ILE A 44 -12.36 -2.70 14.50
N LEU A 45 -11.59 -3.32 13.59
CA LEU A 45 -10.19 -2.99 13.37
C LEU A 45 -10.11 -2.07 12.14
N ALA A 46 -9.82 -0.80 12.36
CA ALA A 46 -9.59 0.17 11.29
C ALA A 46 -8.08 0.45 11.17
N ASN A 47 -7.56 0.37 9.96
CA ASN A 47 -6.20 0.80 9.63
C ASN A 47 -6.25 1.74 8.43
N ALA A 48 -5.50 2.83 8.50
CA ALA A 48 -5.40 3.82 7.43
C ALA A 48 -3.95 4.26 7.30
N ILE A 49 -3.41 4.17 6.09
CA ILE A 49 -2.03 4.54 5.79
C ILE A 49 -2.04 5.58 4.68
N TYR A 50 -1.52 6.78 5.00
CA TYR A 50 -1.28 7.84 4.03
C TYR A 50 0.22 8.07 3.90
N PHE A 51 0.74 7.99 2.68
CA PHE A 51 2.14 8.26 2.41
C PHE A 51 2.31 9.34 1.33
N LYS A 52 3.09 10.38 1.66
CA LYS A 52 3.55 11.39 0.71
C LYS A 52 4.94 11.89 1.13
N GLY A 53 5.97 11.26 0.57
CA GLY A 53 7.36 11.65 0.79
C GLY A 53 7.84 12.70 -0.23
N ASN A 54 8.87 13.46 0.17
CA ASN A 54 9.65 14.27 -0.75
C ASN A 54 10.87 13.47 -1.21
N TRP A 55 11.11 13.36 -2.51
CA TRP A 55 12.34 12.74 -3.03
C TRP A 55 13.57 13.44 -2.46
N LYS A 56 14.65 12.68 -2.21
CA LYS A 56 15.96 13.24 -1.84
C LYS A 56 16.42 14.24 -2.90
N ASP A 57 16.38 13.78 -4.14
CA ASP A 57 16.58 14.60 -5.32
C ASP A 57 15.29 14.64 -6.15
N GLN A 58 14.74 15.83 -6.32
CA GLN A 58 13.42 15.98 -6.92
C GLN A 58 13.44 15.94 -8.46
N PHE A 59 12.40 15.36 -9.04
CA PHE A 59 12.10 15.51 -10.46
C PHE A 59 11.71 16.96 -10.76
N SER A 60 12.33 17.55 -11.78
CA SER A 60 11.95 18.89 -12.24
C SER A 60 10.55 18.86 -12.85
N LYS A 61 9.68 19.78 -12.42
CA LYS A 61 8.33 19.92 -13.00
C LYS A 61 8.40 20.27 -14.49
N TYR A 62 9.42 20.99 -14.92
CA TYR A 62 9.62 21.38 -16.33
C TYR A 62 10.09 20.21 -17.22
N ALA A 63 10.68 19.17 -16.62
CA ALA A 63 11.06 17.95 -17.32
C ALA A 63 9.92 16.92 -17.38
N THR A 64 8.79 17.17 -16.70
CA THR A 64 7.61 16.29 -16.77
C THR A 64 6.89 16.52 -18.09
N GLN A 65 6.67 15.44 -18.83
CA GLN A 65 6.05 15.51 -20.16
C GLN A 65 5.03 14.38 -20.33
N GLU A 66 4.07 14.58 -21.22
CA GLU A 66 3.14 13.53 -21.57
C GLU A 66 3.84 12.43 -22.40
N ARG A 67 3.77 11.18 -21.94
CA ARG A 67 4.35 10.00 -22.63
C ARG A 67 3.41 8.82 -22.60
N ASP A 68 3.67 7.84 -23.46
CA ASP A 68 2.94 6.59 -23.50
C ASP A 68 3.20 5.77 -22.23
N PHE A 69 2.15 5.15 -21.71
CA PHE A 69 2.18 4.10 -20.70
C PHE A 69 1.36 2.92 -21.22
N HIS A 70 2.00 1.75 -21.33
CA HIS A 70 1.36 0.54 -21.81
C HIS A 70 0.58 -0.11 -20.67
N VAL A 71 -0.74 -0.07 -20.77
CA VAL A 71 -1.65 -0.75 -19.82
C VAL A 71 -1.72 -2.24 -20.15
N SER A 72 -1.53 -2.60 -21.42
CA SER A 72 -1.38 -3.97 -21.93
C SER A 72 -0.60 -3.93 -23.25
N LYS A 73 -0.36 -5.09 -23.88
CA LYS A 73 0.29 -5.18 -25.19
C LYS A 73 -0.41 -4.34 -26.27
N ASP A 74 -1.74 -4.28 -26.20
CA ASP A 74 -2.57 -3.63 -27.23
C ASP A 74 -3.11 -2.25 -26.82
N LYS A 75 -2.93 -1.85 -25.54
CA LYS A 75 -3.50 -0.60 -25.01
C LYS A 75 -2.44 0.30 -24.43
N LYS A 76 -2.40 1.55 -24.92
CA LYS A 76 -1.57 2.63 -24.38
C LYS A 76 -2.43 3.80 -23.94
N ASN A 77 -2.03 4.42 -22.84
CA ASN A 77 -2.57 5.69 -22.38
C ASN A 77 -1.46 6.73 -22.33
N LYS A 78 -1.81 8.00 -22.52
CA LYS A 78 -0.90 9.11 -22.27
C LYS A 78 -0.92 9.48 -20.79
N VAL A 79 0.26 9.61 -20.17
CA VAL A 79 0.42 9.95 -18.75
C VAL A 79 1.49 11.02 -18.57
N GLN A 80 1.39 11.78 -17.48
CA GLN A 80 2.42 12.73 -17.07
C GLN A 80 3.63 11.96 -16.52
N MET A 81 4.66 11.84 -17.33
CA MET A 81 5.89 11.10 -17.03
C MET A 81 6.95 12.05 -16.50
N MET A 82 7.36 11.87 -15.24
CA MET A 82 8.50 12.57 -14.68
C MET A 82 9.79 12.00 -15.27
N ASN A 83 10.80 12.84 -15.47
CA ASN A 83 12.11 12.40 -15.92
C ASN A 83 13.22 13.00 -15.06
N ARG A 84 14.22 12.17 -14.72
CA ARG A 84 15.47 12.61 -14.12
C ARG A 84 16.56 11.57 -14.34
N LYS A 85 17.68 12.05 -14.90
CA LYS A 85 18.95 11.33 -14.91
C LYS A 85 19.74 11.56 -13.63
N GLY A 86 20.29 10.52 -13.02
CA GLY A 86 21.04 10.60 -11.78
C GLY A 86 21.57 9.25 -11.31
N HIS A 87 22.26 9.22 -10.18
CA HIS A 87 22.75 7.97 -9.58
C HIS A 87 21.69 7.35 -8.66
N TYR A 88 21.41 6.06 -8.86
CA TYR A 88 20.43 5.30 -8.09
C TYR A 88 20.96 3.88 -7.82
N ASN A 89 20.44 3.24 -6.77
CA ASN A 89 20.65 1.82 -6.58
C ASN A 89 19.74 1.08 -7.56
N TYR A 90 20.34 0.23 -8.40
CA TYR A 90 19.66 -0.44 -9.50
C TYR A 90 20.21 -1.84 -9.70
N VAL A 91 19.35 -2.76 -10.15
CA VAL A 91 19.73 -4.10 -10.59
C VAL A 91 18.84 -4.58 -11.72
N GLU A 92 19.41 -5.35 -12.64
CA GLU A 92 18.66 -6.19 -13.57
C GLU A 92 18.56 -7.60 -13.01
N SER A 93 17.43 -7.92 -12.38
CA SER A 93 17.23 -9.22 -11.74
C SER A 93 16.79 -10.26 -12.77
N SER A 94 17.67 -11.22 -13.07
CA SER A 94 17.33 -12.39 -13.89
C SER A 94 16.26 -13.25 -13.21
N ASP A 95 16.35 -13.43 -11.90
CA ASP A 95 15.40 -14.22 -11.11
C ASP A 95 13.98 -13.65 -11.21
N LEU A 96 13.82 -12.34 -11.03
CA LEU A 96 12.53 -11.66 -11.19
C LEU A 96 12.12 -11.45 -12.65
N ASN A 97 13.07 -11.51 -13.59
CA ASN A 97 12.92 -11.02 -14.97
C ASN A 97 12.43 -9.56 -15.00
N ALA A 98 13.07 -8.72 -14.18
CA ALA A 98 12.65 -7.34 -13.95
C ALA A 98 13.86 -6.42 -13.73
N GLN A 99 13.68 -5.15 -14.05
CA GLN A 99 14.55 -4.06 -13.61
C GLN A 99 14.07 -3.59 -12.23
N VAL A 100 14.95 -3.50 -11.25
CA VAL A 100 14.60 -3.01 -9.91
C VAL A 100 15.38 -1.75 -9.62
N LEU A 101 14.67 -0.70 -9.23
CA LEU A 101 15.20 0.64 -8.97
C LEU A 101 14.79 1.10 -7.57
N GLU A 102 15.73 1.66 -6.83
CA GLU A 102 15.47 2.32 -5.54
C GLU A 102 15.61 3.84 -5.67
N ILE A 103 14.57 4.57 -5.24
CA ILE A 103 14.53 6.04 -5.27
C ILE A 103 14.41 6.56 -3.83
N PRO A 104 15.45 7.17 -3.25
CA PRO A 104 15.43 7.62 -1.86
C PRO A 104 14.56 8.86 -1.65
N TYR A 105 13.88 8.90 -0.51
CA TYR A 105 13.24 10.11 0.02
C TYR A 105 14.24 10.96 0.81
N LYS A 106 13.90 12.23 1.02
CA LYS A 106 14.71 13.18 1.78
C LYS A 106 15.01 12.62 3.18
N GLY A 107 16.28 12.66 3.57
CA GLY A 107 16.75 12.17 4.87
C GLY A 107 17.28 10.74 4.86
N ASP A 108 17.24 10.04 3.71
CA ASP A 108 17.85 8.71 3.52
C ASP A 108 17.32 7.60 4.45
N GLN A 109 16.15 7.80 5.07
CA GLN A 109 15.50 6.83 5.96
C GLN A 109 14.47 5.94 5.25
N LEU A 110 13.95 6.39 4.11
CA LEU A 110 12.91 5.71 3.34
C LEU A 110 13.24 5.81 1.85
N SER A 111 12.85 4.80 1.09
CA SER A 111 12.97 4.77 -0.37
C SER A 111 11.72 4.15 -1.01
N LEU A 112 11.45 4.53 -2.26
CA LEU A 112 10.52 3.80 -3.12
C LEU A 112 11.31 2.77 -3.92
N VAL A 113 10.91 1.50 -3.83
CA VAL A 113 11.44 0.43 -4.69
C VAL A 113 10.44 0.16 -5.80
N VAL A 114 10.92 0.20 -7.05
CA VAL A 114 10.13 -0.08 -8.25
C VAL A 114 10.70 -1.30 -8.95
N ALA A 115 9.91 -2.37 -9.06
CA ALA A 115 10.23 -3.53 -9.88
C ALA A 115 9.43 -3.45 -11.19
N LEU A 116 10.11 -3.22 -12.31
CA LEU A 116 9.54 -3.12 -13.64
C LEU A 116 9.81 -4.42 -14.42
N PRO A 117 8.79 -5.25 -14.71
CA PRO A 117 8.99 -6.44 -15.52
C PRO A 117 9.47 -6.06 -16.93
N ARG A 118 10.31 -6.91 -17.55
CA ARG A 118 10.83 -6.66 -18.91
C ARG A 118 9.74 -6.74 -19.98
N GLU A 119 8.76 -7.60 -19.77
CA GLU A 119 7.63 -7.78 -20.68
C GLU A 119 6.45 -6.88 -20.27
N ILE A 120 5.74 -6.32 -21.25
CA ILE A 120 4.59 -5.42 -21.02
C ILE A 120 3.49 -6.12 -20.21
N ASP A 121 3.26 -7.41 -20.44
CA ASP A 121 2.31 -8.26 -19.71
C ASP A 121 2.98 -9.12 -18.64
N GLY A 122 4.20 -8.78 -18.23
CA GLY A 122 5.00 -9.56 -17.27
C GLY A 122 4.63 -9.37 -15.81
N LEU A 123 3.72 -8.45 -15.48
CA LEU A 123 3.35 -8.15 -14.09
C LEU A 123 2.81 -9.37 -13.32
N PRO A 124 1.89 -10.20 -13.86
CA PRO A 124 1.41 -11.38 -13.14
C PRO A 124 2.53 -12.39 -12.82
N ALA A 125 3.46 -12.59 -13.76
CA ALA A 125 4.60 -13.48 -13.53
C ALA A 125 5.56 -12.93 -12.47
N LEU A 126 5.72 -11.60 -12.41
CA LEU A 126 6.48 -10.93 -11.36
C LEU A 126 5.81 -11.08 -9.99
N GLU A 127 4.48 -10.90 -9.91
CA GLU A 127 3.69 -11.08 -8.68
C GLU A 127 3.81 -12.51 -8.13
N GLU A 128 3.77 -13.52 -8.99
CA GLU A 128 3.97 -14.92 -8.59
C GLU A 128 5.36 -15.16 -7.98
N LYS A 129 6.41 -14.57 -8.55
CA LYS A 129 7.78 -14.69 -8.01
C LYS A 129 7.94 -13.95 -6.68
N LEU A 130 7.27 -12.82 -6.52
CA LEU A 130 7.28 -12.04 -5.28
C LEU A 130 6.52 -12.70 -4.12
N LYS A 131 5.83 -13.82 -4.36
CA LYS A 131 5.29 -14.65 -3.27
C LYS A 131 6.39 -15.30 -2.43
N ASP A 132 7.59 -15.52 -2.99
CA ASP A 132 8.78 -15.87 -2.20
C ASP A 132 9.24 -14.61 -1.45
N PRO A 133 9.14 -14.58 -0.11
CA PRO A 133 9.53 -13.41 0.67
C PRO A 133 11.00 -13.01 0.47
N SER A 134 11.87 -13.96 0.11
CA SER A 134 13.30 -13.71 -0.10
C SER A 134 13.64 -13.11 -1.47
N ALA A 135 12.70 -13.13 -2.42
CA ALA A 135 12.98 -12.73 -3.80
C ALA A 135 13.31 -11.24 -3.91
N LEU A 136 12.58 -10.39 -3.17
CA LEU A 136 12.84 -8.95 -3.14
C LEU A 136 14.15 -8.63 -2.41
N ASP A 137 14.41 -9.25 -1.26
CA ASP A 137 15.64 -9.03 -0.48
C ASP A 137 16.90 -9.38 -1.27
N LYS A 138 16.86 -10.49 -2.02
CA LYS A 138 17.95 -10.88 -2.95
C LYS A 138 18.18 -9.81 -4.01
N ALA A 139 17.12 -9.29 -4.62
CA ALA A 139 17.24 -8.22 -5.62
C ALA A 139 17.83 -6.94 -5.01
N LEU A 140 17.35 -6.52 -3.83
CA LEU A 140 17.84 -5.33 -3.13
C LEU A 140 19.32 -5.45 -2.75
N SER A 141 19.72 -6.60 -2.21
CA SER A 141 21.13 -6.85 -1.82
C SER A 141 22.11 -6.89 -2.99
N SER A 142 21.61 -7.09 -4.22
CA SER A 142 22.41 -7.17 -5.44
C SER A 142 22.47 -5.83 -6.21
N MET A 143 21.88 -4.77 -5.67
CA MET A 143 21.88 -3.45 -6.32
C MET A 143 23.27 -2.82 -6.33
N SER A 144 23.54 -2.10 -7.42
CA SER A 144 24.72 -1.26 -7.55
C SER A 144 24.30 0.19 -7.75
N ASN A 145 25.06 1.12 -7.17
CA ASN A 145 24.82 2.55 -7.38
C ASN A 145 25.39 2.97 -8.74
N ILE A 146 24.51 3.23 -9.71
CA ILE A 146 24.90 3.57 -11.09
C ILE A 146 24.05 4.74 -11.62
N GLU A 147 24.54 5.37 -12.70
CA GLU A 147 23.78 6.41 -13.40
C GLU A 147 22.63 5.79 -14.21
N VAL A 148 21.39 6.24 -13.94
CA VAL A 148 20.17 5.79 -14.61
C VAL A 148 19.35 7.00 -15.06
N ASP A 149 18.78 6.94 -16.26
CA ASP A 149 17.79 7.90 -16.75
C ASP A 149 16.37 7.40 -16.42
N VAL A 150 15.78 7.94 -15.36
CA VAL A 150 14.53 7.42 -14.79
C VAL A 150 13.33 8.12 -15.42
N PHE A 151 12.38 7.33 -15.92
CA PHE A 151 11.04 7.77 -16.34
C PHE A 151 10.00 7.16 -15.42
N LEU A 152 9.34 7.97 -14.59
CA LEU A 152 8.37 7.51 -13.61
C LEU A 152 7.05 8.27 -13.76
N PRO A 153 5.91 7.60 -13.97
CA PRO A 153 4.64 8.28 -14.08
C PRO A 153 4.27 8.92 -12.74
N LYS A 154 3.62 10.09 -12.78
CA LYS A 154 2.96 10.64 -11.59
C LYS A 154 1.70 9.84 -11.33
N PHE A 155 1.60 9.20 -10.17
CA PHE A 155 0.43 8.42 -9.80
C PHE A 155 -0.05 8.75 -8.38
N LYS A 156 -1.31 8.40 -8.13
CA LYS A 156 -1.96 8.38 -6.83
C LYS A 156 -2.74 7.08 -6.76
N ILE A 157 -2.50 6.28 -5.72
CA ILE A 157 -3.21 5.03 -5.49
C ILE A 157 -4.00 5.19 -4.21
N GLU A 158 -5.29 4.88 -4.29
CA GLU A 158 -6.19 4.80 -3.13
C GLU A 158 -6.81 3.42 -3.16
N THR A 159 -6.71 2.70 -2.06
CA THR A 159 -7.22 1.32 -1.95
C THR A 159 -7.92 1.17 -0.61
N LYS A 160 -9.10 0.56 -0.66
CA LYS A 160 -9.85 0.13 0.51
C LYS A 160 -9.89 -1.39 0.47
N THR A 161 -9.39 -2.02 1.53
CA THR A 161 -9.31 -3.48 1.63
C THR A 161 -10.10 -3.96 2.84
N GLU A 162 -11.03 -4.88 2.59
CA GLU A 162 -11.73 -5.60 3.66
C GLU A 162 -10.80 -6.68 4.24
N LEU A 163 -10.06 -6.31 5.29
CA LEU A 163 -9.00 -7.16 5.87
C LEU A 163 -9.51 -8.50 6.37
N LYS A 164 -10.77 -8.59 6.81
CA LYS A 164 -11.35 -9.85 7.31
C LYS A 164 -11.16 -10.99 6.31
N GLU A 165 -11.54 -10.80 5.06
CA GLU A 165 -11.46 -11.86 4.04
C GLU A 165 -10.02 -12.23 3.71
N VAL A 166 -9.14 -11.23 3.63
CA VAL A 166 -7.72 -11.43 3.37
C VAL A 166 -7.07 -12.25 4.50
N LEU A 167 -7.30 -11.85 5.75
CA LEU A 167 -6.72 -12.53 6.91
C LEU A 167 -7.28 -13.94 7.10
N GLN A 168 -8.57 -14.17 6.81
CA GLN A 168 -9.16 -15.52 6.80
C GLN A 168 -8.49 -16.43 5.76
N LYS A 169 -8.24 -15.92 4.54
CA LYS A 169 -7.49 -16.65 3.50
C LYS A 169 -6.04 -16.93 3.90
N MET A 170 -5.45 -16.09 4.75
CA MET A 170 -4.12 -16.30 5.35
C MET A 170 -4.14 -17.23 6.58
N GLY A 171 -5.29 -17.78 6.96
CA GLY A 171 -5.43 -18.75 8.06
C GLY A 171 -5.87 -18.15 9.39
N ILE A 172 -6.01 -16.82 9.49
CA ILE A 172 -6.50 -16.13 10.71
C ILE A 172 -8.02 -16.17 10.74
N ASN A 173 -8.58 -17.34 11.02
CA ASN A 173 -10.02 -17.56 11.03
C ASN A 173 -10.63 -17.33 12.41
N LYS A 174 -9.99 -17.85 13.46
CA LYS A 174 -10.52 -17.86 14.84
C LYS A 174 -10.88 -16.47 15.35
N LEU A 175 -10.07 -15.46 15.03
CA LEU A 175 -10.29 -14.06 15.43
C LEU A 175 -11.66 -13.51 14.96
N PHE A 176 -12.17 -13.99 13.82
CA PHE A 176 -13.43 -13.54 13.24
C PHE A 176 -14.59 -14.51 13.45
N THR A 177 -14.39 -15.57 14.25
CA THR A 177 -15.40 -16.60 14.54
C THR A 177 -15.93 -16.41 15.97
N PRO A 178 -17.25 -16.16 16.14
CA PRO A 178 -17.86 -16.07 17.46
C PRO A 178 -17.55 -17.29 18.34
N GLY A 179 -17.21 -17.06 19.60
CA GLY A 179 -16.84 -18.11 20.57
C GLY A 179 -15.45 -18.73 20.38
N SER A 180 -14.75 -18.45 19.28
CA SER A 180 -13.40 -18.99 19.01
C SER A 180 -12.29 -17.94 19.08
N ALA A 181 -12.63 -16.65 19.04
CA ALA A 181 -11.67 -15.55 19.02
C ALA A 181 -10.82 -15.44 20.30
N ARG A 182 -11.35 -15.91 21.45
CA ARG A 182 -10.68 -15.89 22.77
C ARG A 182 -9.98 -14.55 23.07
N LEU A 183 -10.70 -13.44 22.89
CA LEU A 183 -10.21 -12.09 23.21
C LEU A 183 -10.40 -11.78 24.70
N ASP A 184 -10.11 -12.77 25.55
CA ASP A 184 -10.49 -12.78 26.97
C ASP A 184 -9.72 -11.71 27.78
N ASN A 185 -8.58 -11.25 27.26
CA ASN A 185 -7.76 -10.19 27.85
C ASN A 185 -8.07 -8.78 27.28
N LEU A 186 -9.03 -8.67 26.35
CA LEU A 186 -9.40 -7.38 25.75
C LEU A 186 -10.52 -6.67 26.54
N LEU A 187 -11.28 -7.43 27.32
CA LEU A 187 -12.33 -6.93 28.20
C LEU A 187 -11.91 -7.21 29.64
N GLU A 188 -12.02 -6.22 30.51
CA GLU A 188 -12.06 -6.48 31.95
C GLU A 188 -13.40 -7.20 32.22
N GLY A 189 -13.34 -8.40 32.77
CA GLY A 189 -14.55 -9.11 33.21
C GLY A 189 -15.10 -8.45 34.47
N GLU A 190 -16.41 -8.54 34.71
CA GLU A 190 -17.06 -8.08 35.95
C GLU A 190 -16.65 -8.89 37.22
N ASN A 191 -15.54 -9.62 37.22
CA ASN A 191 -15.09 -10.46 38.33
C ASN A 191 -13.61 -10.29 38.68
N ASP A 192 -13.14 -9.04 38.81
CA ASP A 192 -11.96 -8.68 39.60
C ASP A 192 -12.34 -7.64 40.69
#